data_AF-A0A4Y7ZJG9-F1
#
_entry.id   AF-A0A4Y7ZJG9-F1
#
_cell.length_a   1.000
_cell.length_b   1.000
_cell.length_c   1.000
_cell.angle_alpha   90.00
_cell.angle_beta   90.00
_cell.angle_gamma   90.00
#
_symmetry.space_group_name_H-M   'P 1'
#
loop_
_entity.id
_entity.type
_entity.pdbx_description
1 polymer ?
#
loop_
_entity_poly.entity_id
_entity_poly.type
_entity_poly.pdbx_seq_one_letter_code
_entity_poly.pdbx_strand_id
1 'polypeptide(L)'
;MNMKLLLWGVILIIALAPFLDSLDTPYIGSFILSPYLTYISVAVTPIIALYAYSGVKKSLELQDSELKIISNENKKQEIIRCLEKYEVLIKESLLNYKQTFITEQINEDQECNEYDFYQVMTMLLFETVYEQTVKPKNYYVEKSSIPKTFKENMMFEAIVITSLHVSRVAEYIHEYKKISDDNLAVGFYYNKYRVLAKRLKILGYINQGTYCFWEEKLNNF
;
A
#
# COMPACT_ATOMS: atom_id res chain seq x y z
N MET A 1 -14.79 -20.04 -33.97
CA MET A 1 -16.21 -20.45 -34.09
C MET A 1 -16.27 -21.95 -33.84
N ASN A 2 -17.00 -22.38 -32.81
CA ASN A 2 -16.60 -23.49 -31.94
C ASN A 2 -16.93 -24.89 -32.50
N MET A 3 -15.92 -25.75 -32.65
CA MET A 3 -16.06 -27.20 -32.92
C MET A 3 -17.00 -27.91 -31.94
N LYS A 4 -17.12 -27.37 -30.71
CA LYS A 4 -18.09 -27.81 -29.70
C LYS A 4 -19.55 -27.60 -30.14
N LEU A 5 -19.86 -26.47 -30.78
CA LEU A 5 -21.20 -26.12 -31.25
C LEU A 5 -21.68 -27.05 -32.37
N LEU A 6 -20.75 -27.46 -33.26
CA LEU A 6 -20.99 -28.49 -34.27
C LEU A 6 -21.26 -29.85 -33.65
N LEU A 7 -20.47 -30.25 -32.64
CA LEU A 7 -20.66 -31.53 -31.95
C LEU A 7 -22.02 -31.61 -31.24
N TRP A 8 -22.45 -30.52 -30.60
CA TRP A 8 -23.77 -30.42 -29.95
C TRP A 8 -24.92 -30.44 -30.97
N GLY A 9 -24.75 -29.76 -32.11
CA GLY A 9 -25.72 -29.84 -33.21
C GLY A 9 -25.87 -31.27 -33.75
N VAL A 10 -24.76 -32.01 -33.89
CA VAL A 10 -24.76 -33.41 -34.33
C VAL A 10 -25.42 -34.33 -33.30
N ILE A 11 -25.18 -34.15 -32.00
CA ILE A 11 -25.85 -34.93 -30.93
C ILE A 11 -27.37 -34.68 -30.94
N LEU A 12 -27.80 -33.44 -31.19
CA LEU A 12 -29.21 -33.08 -31.25
C LEU A 12 -29.89 -33.68 -32.49
N ILE A 13 -29.19 -33.73 -33.62
CA ILE A 13 -29.66 -34.40 -34.85
C ILE A 13 -29.75 -35.92 -34.65
N ILE A 14 -28.77 -36.55 -33.99
CA ILE A 14 -28.78 -38.00 -33.69
C ILE A 14 -29.91 -38.36 -32.72
N ALA A 15 -30.22 -37.50 -31.74
CA ALA A 15 -31.34 -37.69 -30.83
C ALA A 15 -32.71 -37.57 -31.52
N LEU A 16 -32.79 -36.80 -32.62
CA LEU A 16 -34.00 -36.63 -33.44
C LEU A 16 -34.10 -37.66 -34.59
N ALA A 17 -32.99 -38.30 -34.97
CA ALA A 17 -32.91 -39.27 -36.07
C ALA A 17 -33.93 -40.44 -35.99
N PRO A 18 -34.15 -41.11 -34.84
CA PRO A 18 -35.11 -42.22 -34.78
C PRO A 18 -36.58 -41.79 -34.97
N PHE A 19 -36.86 -40.48 -35.03
CA PHE A 19 -38.22 -39.95 -35.15
C PHE A 19 -38.54 -39.34 -36.52
N LEU A 20 -37.52 -38.99 -37.33
CA LEU A 20 -37.70 -38.55 -38.72
C LEU A 20 -38.36 -39.65 -39.59
N ASP A 21 -38.11 -40.91 -39.29
CA ASP A 21 -38.74 -42.07 -39.95
C ASP A 21 -40.19 -42.35 -39.49
N SER A 22 -40.67 -41.71 -38.42
CA SER A 22 -41.98 -42.00 -37.80
C SER A 22 -43.11 -41.03 -38.20
N LEU A 23 -42.78 -39.94 -38.91
CA LEU A 23 -43.69 -38.85 -39.29
C LEU A 23 -44.74 -39.22 -40.35
N ASP A 24 -44.60 -40.36 -41.05
CA ASP A 24 -45.49 -40.78 -42.14
C ASP A 24 -46.76 -41.54 -41.69
N THR A 25 -47.07 -41.57 -40.38
CA THR A 25 -48.24 -42.31 -39.86
C THR A 25 -49.42 -41.40 -39.46
N PRO A 26 -50.59 -41.48 -40.15
CA PRO A 26 -51.65 -40.46 -40.08
C PRO A 26 -52.57 -40.51 -38.85
N TYR A 27 -52.30 -41.34 -37.83
CA TYR A 27 -53.25 -41.63 -36.74
C TYR A 27 -52.86 -41.10 -35.34
N ILE A 28 -52.04 -40.06 -35.25
CA ILE A 28 -51.32 -39.79 -34.00
C ILE A 28 -51.25 -38.29 -33.61
N GLY A 29 -52.36 -37.57 -33.74
CA GLY A 29 -52.39 -36.12 -33.52
C GLY A 29 -52.25 -35.64 -32.07
N SER A 30 -52.47 -36.49 -31.06
CA SER A 30 -52.48 -36.06 -29.64
C SER A 30 -51.77 -37.01 -28.67
N PHE A 31 -51.80 -38.33 -28.91
CA PHE A 31 -51.19 -39.32 -28.00
C PHE A 31 -49.66 -39.37 -28.03
N ILE A 32 -49.01 -38.94 -29.12
CA ILE A 32 -47.53 -38.87 -29.22
C ILE A 32 -46.99 -37.47 -28.97
N LEU A 33 -47.81 -36.41 -29.10
CA LEU A 33 -47.37 -35.03 -28.92
C LEU A 33 -46.91 -34.72 -27.49
N SER A 34 -47.62 -35.24 -26.47
CA SER A 34 -47.24 -35.03 -25.06
C SER A 34 -45.93 -35.77 -24.70
N PRO A 35 -45.76 -37.07 -25.00
CA PRO A 35 -44.47 -37.74 -24.84
C PRO A 35 -43.33 -37.08 -25.63
N TYR A 36 -43.61 -36.56 -26.82
CA TYR A 36 -42.66 -35.82 -27.66
C TYR A 36 -42.18 -34.52 -27.00
N LEU A 37 -43.11 -33.72 -26.46
CA LEU A 37 -42.75 -32.51 -25.71
C LEU A 37 -41.99 -32.83 -24.42
N THR A 38 -42.32 -33.94 -23.74
CA THR A 38 -41.57 -34.40 -22.57
C THR A 38 -40.16 -34.85 -22.94
N TYR A 39 -39.98 -35.61 -24.02
CA TYR A 39 -38.67 -36.05 -24.49
C TYR A 39 -37.77 -34.88 -24.90
N ILE A 40 -38.31 -33.92 -25.67
CA ILE A 40 -37.60 -32.69 -26.03
C ILE A 40 -37.26 -31.87 -24.79
N SER A 41 -38.20 -31.72 -23.86
CA SER A 41 -37.96 -31.01 -22.60
C SER A 41 -36.82 -31.66 -21.79
N VAL A 42 -36.82 -33.00 -21.69
CA VAL A 42 -35.76 -33.77 -21.00
C VAL A 42 -34.41 -33.65 -21.72
N ALA A 43 -34.39 -33.59 -23.05
CA ALA A 43 -33.17 -33.43 -23.83
C ALA A 43 -32.60 -32.00 -23.79
N VAL A 44 -33.47 -30.98 -23.74
CA VAL A 44 -33.08 -29.56 -23.71
C VAL A 44 -32.68 -29.10 -22.31
N THR A 45 -33.30 -29.64 -21.26
CA THR A 45 -32.98 -29.31 -19.85
C THR A 45 -31.49 -29.40 -19.50
N PRO A 46 -30.73 -30.48 -19.80
CA PRO A 46 -29.30 -30.56 -19.51
C PRO A 46 -28.45 -29.57 -20.33
N ILE A 47 -28.90 -29.19 -21.54
CA ILE A 47 -28.24 -28.17 -22.36
C ILE A 47 -28.38 -26.80 -21.68
N ILE A 48 -29.59 -26.46 -21.24
CA ILE A 48 -29.85 -25.24 -20.46
C ILE A 48 -29.00 -25.24 -19.17
N ALA A 49 -28.92 -26.38 -18.48
CA ALA A 49 -28.10 -26.52 -17.27
C ALA A 49 -26.60 -26.31 -17.56
N LEU A 50 -26.08 -26.81 -18.68
CA LEU A 50 -24.68 -26.58 -19.09
C LEU A 50 -24.40 -25.12 -19.44
N TYR A 51 -25.32 -24.45 -20.12
CA TYR A 51 -25.21 -23.01 -20.39
C TYR A 51 -25.27 -22.19 -19.10
N ALA A 52 -26.18 -22.53 -18.19
CA ALA A 52 -26.26 -21.91 -16.87
C ALA A 52 -24.96 -22.13 -16.07
N TYR A 53 -24.43 -23.36 -16.07
CA TYR A 53 -23.15 -23.68 -15.43
C TYR A 53 -21.98 -22.87 -16.02
N SER A 54 -21.92 -22.73 -17.36
CA SER A 54 -20.91 -21.90 -18.02
C SER A 54 -21.06 -20.42 -17.64
N GLY A 55 -22.28 -19.92 -17.50
CA GLY A 55 -22.56 -18.57 -17.03
C GLY A 55 -22.09 -18.36 -15.59
N VAL A 56 -22.42 -19.29 -14.69
CA VAL A 56 -21.97 -19.27 -13.28
C VAL A 56 -20.44 -19.31 -13.19
N LYS A 57 -19.78 -20.18 -13.97
CA LYS A 57 -18.31 -20.24 -14.00
C LYS A 57 -17.68 -18.91 -14.40
N LYS A 58 -18.18 -18.28 -15.47
CA LYS A 58 -17.69 -16.97 -15.92
C LYS A 58 -17.96 -15.89 -14.86
N SER A 59 -19.10 -15.94 -14.19
CA SER A 59 -19.42 -15.01 -13.09
C SER A 59 -18.44 -15.16 -11.93
N LEU A 60 -18.05 -16.38 -11.56
CA LEU A 60 -17.07 -16.63 -10.51
C LEU A 60 -15.68 -16.11 -10.90
N GLU A 61 -15.27 -16.31 -12.15
CA GLU A 61 -13.99 -15.78 -12.66
C GLU A 61 -13.96 -14.24 -12.62
N LEU A 62 -15.07 -13.57 -12.99
CA LEU A 62 -15.19 -12.12 -12.90
C LEU A 62 -15.15 -11.66 -11.43
N GLN A 63 -15.89 -12.30 -10.53
CA GLN A 63 -15.88 -11.98 -9.11
C GLN A 63 -14.49 -12.14 -8.49
N ASP A 64 -13.75 -13.20 -8.85
CA ASP A 64 -12.37 -13.39 -8.36
C ASP A 64 -11.43 -12.27 -8.86
N SER A 65 -11.61 -11.83 -10.11
CA SER A 65 -10.84 -10.71 -10.66
C SER A 65 -11.17 -9.38 -9.96
N GLU A 66 -12.45 -9.10 -9.68
CA GLU A 66 -12.90 -7.91 -8.96
C GLU A 66 -12.40 -7.92 -7.51
N LEU A 67 -12.45 -9.08 -6.83
CA LEU A 67 -11.93 -9.24 -5.48
C LEU A 67 -10.43 -8.98 -5.40
N LYS A 68 -9.66 -9.39 -6.41
CA LYS A 68 -8.22 -9.07 -6.49
C LYS A 68 -7.95 -7.58 -6.65
N ILE A 69 -8.74 -6.89 -7.47
CA ILE A 69 -8.63 -5.44 -7.65
C ILE A 69 -8.94 -4.73 -6.33
N ILE A 70 -10.08 -5.05 -5.70
CA ILE A 70 -10.50 -4.49 -4.42
C ILE A 70 -9.47 -4.77 -3.32
N SER A 71 -8.91 -5.98 -3.28
CA SER A 71 -7.87 -6.35 -2.32
C SER A 71 -6.62 -5.49 -2.48
N ASN A 72 -6.18 -5.23 -3.71
CA ASN A 72 -5.02 -4.38 -3.98
C ASN A 72 -5.30 -2.90 -3.64
N GLU A 73 -6.49 -2.39 -3.94
CA GLU A 73 -6.90 -1.03 -3.56
C GLU A 73 -6.94 -0.86 -2.03
N ASN A 74 -7.50 -1.83 -1.31
CA ASN A 74 -7.52 -1.83 0.15
C ASN A 74 -6.11 -1.81 0.74
N LYS A 75 -5.18 -2.61 0.20
CA LYS A 75 -3.77 -2.60 0.62
C LYS A 75 -3.12 -1.24 0.38
N LYS A 76 -3.36 -0.61 -0.78
CA LYS A 76 -2.84 0.74 -1.07
C LYS A 76 -3.36 1.77 -0.07
N GLN A 77 -4.66 1.75 0.23
CA GLN A 77 -5.26 2.65 1.21
C GLN A 77 -4.72 2.42 2.63
N GLU A 78 -4.54 1.16 3.03
CA GLU A 78 -3.97 0.83 4.33
C GLU A 78 -2.53 1.33 4.47
N ILE A 79 -1.71 1.16 3.43
CA ILE A 79 -0.34 1.70 3.40
C ILE A 79 -0.36 3.22 3.54
N ILE A 80 -1.25 3.93 2.82
CA ILE A 80 -1.39 5.38 2.94
C ILE A 80 -1.77 5.79 4.37
N ARG A 81 -2.73 5.11 4.99
CA ARG A 81 -3.11 5.35 6.40
C ARG A 81 -1.94 5.12 7.35
N CYS A 82 -1.14 4.08 7.12
CA CYS A 82 0.07 3.85 7.90
C CYS A 82 1.07 4.99 7.72
N LEU A 83 1.31 5.46 6.49
CA LEU A 83 2.22 6.57 6.20
C LEU A 83 1.76 7.87 6.89
N GLU A 84 0.47 8.18 6.86
CA GLU A 84 -0.12 9.32 7.59
C GLU A 84 0.05 9.18 9.10
N LYS A 85 -0.13 7.96 9.64
CA LYS A 85 0.10 7.70 11.07
C LYS A 85 1.56 7.91 11.44
N TYR A 86 2.52 7.43 10.65
CA TYR A 86 3.94 7.67 10.91
C TYR A 86 4.32 9.14 10.80
N GLU A 87 3.64 9.91 9.94
CA GLU A 87 3.83 11.36 9.91
C GLU A 87 3.46 12.01 11.24
N VAL A 88 2.31 11.64 11.81
CA VAL A 88 1.90 12.13 13.12
C VAL A 88 2.92 11.72 14.18
N LEU A 89 3.36 10.46 14.18
CA LEU A 89 4.36 9.97 15.14
C LEU A 89 5.71 10.67 15.02
N ILE A 90 6.18 10.97 13.81
CA ILE A 90 7.42 11.74 13.57
C ILE A 90 7.26 13.18 14.10
N LYS A 91 6.10 13.80 13.88
CA LYS A 91 5.83 15.13 14.41
C LYS A 91 5.78 15.11 15.94
N GLU A 92 5.05 14.17 16.52
CA GLU A 92 4.95 14.00 17.97
C GLU A 92 6.31 13.71 18.61
N SER A 93 7.13 12.84 18.02
CA SER A 93 8.47 12.53 18.53
C SER A 93 9.40 13.73 18.49
N LEU A 94 9.19 14.67 17.56
CA LEU A 94 10.00 15.89 17.45
C LEU A 94 9.41 17.10 18.19
N LEU A 95 8.10 17.11 18.49
CA LEU A 95 7.39 18.22 19.16
C LEU A 95 7.12 17.98 20.65
N ASN A 96 6.98 16.73 21.09
CA ASN A 96 6.69 16.42 22.50
C ASN A 96 7.83 16.86 23.44
N TYR A 97 9.03 17.00 22.90
CA TYR A 97 10.15 17.57 23.63
C TYR A 97 10.12 19.09 23.46
N LYS A 98 9.45 19.78 24.40
CA LYS A 98 9.52 21.24 24.59
C LYS A 98 10.92 21.66 25.03
N GLN A 99 11.89 21.49 24.16
CA GLN A 99 13.23 21.99 24.36
C GLN A 99 13.36 23.24 23.51
N THR A 100 13.40 24.38 24.18
CA THR A 100 13.69 25.66 23.58
C THR A 100 15.20 25.71 23.31
N PHE A 101 15.55 25.72 22.04
CA PHE A 101 16.91 25.92 21.57
C PHE A 101 17.18 27.42 21.61
N ILE A 102 18.08 27.82 22.50
CA ILE A 102 18.59 29.19 22.56
C ILE A 102 19.83 29.24 21.66
N THR A 103 19.69 29.84 20.47
CA THR A 103 20.85 30.24 19.68
C THR A 103 21.50 31.45 20.35
N GLU A 104 22.71 31.28 20.86
CA GLU A 104 23.49 32.41 21.38
C GLU A 104 23.98 33.29 20.22
N GLN A 105 23.52 34.55 20.25
CA GLN A 105 24.09 35.76 19.65
C GLN A 105 23.89 36.02 18.14
N ILE A 106 22.92 36.90 17.85
CA ILE A 106 23.09 37.97 16.86
C ILE A 106 22.59 39.27 17.52
N ASN A 107 23.53 40.07 18.03
CA ASN A 107 23.35 41.44 18.57
C ASN A 107 22.57 41.59 19.90
N GLU A 108 23.11 42.43 20.78
CA GLU A 108 22.62 42.71 22.15
C GLU A 108 21.20 43.34 22.23
N ASP A 109 20.50 43.51 21.10
CA ASP A 109 19.17 44.12 21.00
C ASP A 109 18.12 43.24 20.27
N GLN A 110 18.40 41.96 19.99
CA GLN A 110 17.42 41.07 19.34
C GLN A 110 16.94 39.95 20.24
N GLU A 111 15.61 39.81 20.31
CA GLU A 111 14.89 38.79 21.06
C GLU A 111 15.50 37.41 20.87
N CYS A 112 15.68 36.70 21.98
CA CYS A 112 16.13 35.33 22.00
C CYS A 112 15.08 34.45 21.31
N ASN A 113 15.31 34.09 20.05
CA ASN A 113 14.38 33.24 19.32
C ASN A 113 14.46 31.81 19.88
N GLU A 114 13.45 31.42 20.64
CA GLU A 114 13.27 30.06 21.12
C GLU A 114 12.77 29.18 19.96
N TYR A 115 13.62 28.26 19.50
CA TYR A 115 13.22 27.29 18.48
C TYR A 115 12.88 25.94 19.11
N ASP A 116 11.86 25.25 18.58
CA ASP A 116 11.55 23.86 18.95
C ASP A 116 12.51 22.88 18.26
N PHE A 117 12.65 21.67 18.79
CA PHE A 117 13.51 20.64 18.19
C PHE A 117 13.12 20.30 16.75
N TYR A 118 11.81 20.26 16.47
CA TYR A 118 11.29 20.12 15.11
C TYR A 118 11.75 21.25 14.18
N GLN A 119 11.81 22.50 14.68
CA GLN A 119 12.26 23.65 13.89
C GLN A 119 13.76 23.56 13.61
N VAL A 120 14.57 23.19 14.61
CA VAL A 120 16.02 22.96 14.42
C VAL A 120 16.27 21.84 13.40
N MET A 121 15.52 20.74 13.49
CA MET A 121 15.62 19.63 12.53
C MET A 121 15.11 19.98 11.13
N THR A 122 14.41 21.10 10.94
CA THR A 122 13.93 21.58 9.63
C THR A 122 14.78 22.70 9.04
N MET A 123 15.56 23.43 9.85
CA MET A 123 16.43 24.54 9.44
C MET A 123 17.54 24.16 8.45
N LEU A 124 17.89 25.09 7.56
CA LEU A 124 18.97 24.94 6.58
C LEU A 124 20.34 24.68 7.24
N LEU A 125 20.64 25.38 8.34
CA LEU A 125 21.89 25.29 9.10
C LEU A 125 21.78 24.32 10.29
N PHE A 126 21.12 23.17 10.08
CA PHE A 126 20.82 22.24 11.17
C PHE A 126 22.08 21.75 11.89
N GLU A 127 23.16 21.47 11.17
CA GLU A 127 24.37 20.83 11.70
C GLU A 127 25.06 21.75 12.69
N THR A 128 25.25 23.01 12.31
CA THR A 128 25.85 24.04 13.18
C THR A 128 25.00 24.32 14.41
N VAL A 129 23.67 24.40 14.27
CA VAL A 129 22.78 24.65 15.42
C VAL A 129 22.74 23.42 16.35
N TYR A 130 22.73 22.22 15.77
CA TYR A 130 22.74 20.97 16.53
C TYR A 130 24.04 20.81 17.31
N GLU A 131 25.20 21.01 16.70
CA GLU A 131 26.51 20.88 17.38
C GLU A 131 26.73 21.94 18.47
N GLN A 132 26.22 23.16 18.27
CA GLN A 132 26.27 24.22 19.28
C GLN A 132 25.43 23.86 20.52
N THR A 133 24.29 23.17 20.32
CA THR A 133 23.35 22.88 21.40
C THR A 133 23.60 21.51 22.06
N VAL A 134 23.93 20.50 21.26
CA VAL A 134 24.23 19.14 21.67
C VAL A 134 25.74 18.95 21.57
N LYS A 135 26.48 19.47 22.56
CA LYS A 135 27.94 19.34 22.56
C LYS A 135 28.33 17.85 22.54
N PRO A 136 29.31 17.46 21.72
CA PRO A 136 29.80 16.09 21.70
C PRO A 136 30.38 15.71 23.07
N LYS A 137 30.03 14.50 23.52
CA LYS A 137 30.39 13.88 24.81
C LYS A 137 31.80 14.26 25.29
N ASN A 138 31.90 15.07 26.35
CA ASN A 138 33.01 14.98 27.28
C ASN A 138 32.61 13.99 28.39
N TYR A 139 33.28 12.83 28.41
CA TYR A 139 33.03 11.70 29.31
C TYR A 139 33.28 11.97 30.82
N TYR A 140 33.58 13.21 31.20
CA TYR A 140 33.79 13.62 32.59
C TYR A 140 32.65 14.51 33.04
N VAL A 141 31.56 13.88 33.48
CA VAL A 141 30.38 14.57 34.02
C VAL A 141 30.55 14.66 35.55
N GLU A 142 30.90 15.86 36.04
CA GLU A 142 30.82 16.20 37.46
C GLU A 142 29.37 16.06 37.96
N LYS A 143 29.19 15.54 39.18
CA LYS A 143 27.90 15.20 39.81
C LYS A 143 26.87 16.35 39.92
N SER A 144 27.21 17.57 39.53
CA SER A 144 26.33 18.76 39.58
C SER A 144 25.49 18.99 38.32
N SER A 145 25.62 18.19 37.26
CA SER A 145 25.01 18.45 35.94
C SER A 145 23.82 17.55 35.56
N ILE A 146 23.03 17.09 36.54
CA ILE A 146 21.86 16.23 36.34
C ILE A 146 20.82 16.78 35.33
N PRO A 147 20.52 18.09 35.24
CA PRO A 147 19.55 18.59 34.25
C PRO A 147 20.10 18.63 32.81
N LYS A 148 21.42 18.61 32.59
CA LYS A 148 22.03 18.59 31.25
C LYS A 148 21.99 17.19 30.63
N THR A 149 22.28 16.14 31.42
CA THR A 149 22.18 14.75 30.98
C THR A 149 20.75 14.32 30.67
N PHE A 150 19.74 14.81 31.40
CA PHE A 150 18.34 14.53 31.09
C PHE A 150 17.91 15.14 29.74
N LYS A 151 18.33 16.38 29.48
CA LYS A 151 18.07 17.11 28.23
C LYS A 151 18.70 16.41 27.01
N GLU A 152 19.96 16.00 27.13
CA GLU A 152 20.67 15.28 26.06
C GLU A 152 20.07 13.88 25.82
N ASN A 153 19.67 13.17 26.88
CA ASN A 153 19.02 11.87 26.77
C ASN A 153 17.65 11.95 26.10
N MET A 154 16.86 12.99 26.39
CA MET A 154 15.58 13.23 25.73
C MET A 154 15.73 13.52 24.23
N MET A 155 16.71 14.35 23.84
CA MET A 155 17.01 14.59 22.43
C MET A 155 17.49 13.31 21.72
N PHE A 156 18.34 12.53 22.39
CA PHE A 156 18.78 11.24 21.87
C PHE A 156 17.59 10.29 21.63
N GLU A 157 16.70 10.16 22.60
CA GLU A 157 15.49 9.33 22.49
C GLU A 157 14.58 9.79 21.34
N ALA A 158 14.34 11.11 21.23
CA ALA A 158 13.57 11.70 20.15
C ALA A 158 14.11 11.35 18.77
N ILE A 159 15.43 11.45 18.60
CA ILE A 159 16.12 11.17 17.33
C ILE A 159 16.07 9.69 16.99
N VAL A 160 16.28 8.81 17.97
CA VAL A 160 16.21 7.35 17.78
C VAL A 160 14.79 6.92 17.39
N ILE A 161 13.77 7.43 18.07
CA ILE A 161 12.36 7.14 17.74
C ILE A 161 12.05 7.65 16.33
N THR A 162 12.48 8.87 16.01
CA THR A 162 12.29 9.46 14.69
C THR A 162 13.00 8.65 13.59
N SER A 163 14.23 8.18 13.84
CA SER A 163 14.98 7.38 12.84
C SER A 163 14.32 6.02 12.59
N LEU A 164 13.75 5.40 13.62
CA LEU A 164 12.93 4.19 13.48
C LEU A 164 11.68 4.46 12.62
N HIS A 165 10.95 5.54 12.89
CA HIS A 165 9.77 5.90 12.10
C HIS A 165 10.10 6.21 10.65
N VAL A 166 11.17 6.96 10.38
CA VAL A 166 11.65 7.24 9.02
C VAL A 166 12.05 5.94 8.31
N SER A 167 12.69 5.00 9.01
CA SER A 167 13.01 3.69 8.43
C SER A 167 11.74 2.90 8.07
N ARG A 168 10.71 2.92 8.92
CA ARG A 168 9.41 2.30 8.61
C ARG A 168 8.72 2.95 7.42
N VAL A 169 8.76 4.28 7.32
CA VAL A 169 8.22 5.00 6.15
C VAL A 169 8.86 4.50 4.85
N ALA A 170 10.19 4.26 4.83
CA ALA A 170 10.87 3.68 3.67
C ALA A 170 10.30 2.31 3.28
N GLU A 171 10.08 1.42 4.25
CA GLU A 171 9.48 0.10 4.04
C GLU A 171 8.08 0.20 3.43
N TYR A 172 7.22 1.08 3.97
CA TYR A 172 5.87 1.28 3.45
C TYR A 172 5.85 1.86 2.04
N ILE A 173 6.75 2.80 1.72
CA ILE A 173 6.89 3.32 0.35
C ILE A 173 7.33 2.21 -0.60
N HIS A 174 8.27 1.35 -0.18
CA HIS A 174 8.73 0.23 -1.00
C HIS A 174 7.61 -0.78 -1.28
N GLU A 175 6.81 -1.14 -0.27
CA GLU A 175 5.63 -2.01 -0.46
C GLU A 175 4.56 -1.36 -1.33
N TYR A 176 4.33 -0.05 -1.19
CA TYR A 176 3.40 0.67 -2.07
C TYR A 176 3.81 0.57 -3.54
N LYS A 177 5.11 0.71 -3.83
CA LYS A 177 5.66 0.60 -5.19
C LYS A 177 5.48 -0.80 -5.79
N LYS A 178 5.47 -1.87 -4.97
CA LYS A 178 5.23 -3.24 -5.47
C LYS A 178 3.78 -3.48 -5.91
N ILE A 179 2.84 -2.74 -5.32
CA ILE A 179 1.39 -2.96 -5.50
C ILE A 179 0.79 -1.90 -6.43
N SER A 180 1.45 -0.75 -6.59
CA SER A 180 0.95 0.38 -7.37
C SER A 180 1.88 0.77 -8.50
N ASP A 181 1.28 0.94 -9.68
CA ASP A 181 1.94 1.58 -10.83
C ASP A 181 1.98 3.12 -10.71
N ASP A 182 1.24 3.68 -9.74
CA ASP A 182 1.24 5.13 -9.47
C ASP A 182 2.42 5.54 -8.59
N ASN A 183 3.22 6.48 -9.10
CA ASN A 183 4.39 7.01 -8.41
C ASN A 183 4.11 8.32 -7.66
N LEU A 184 2.89 8.89 -7.70
CA LEU A 184 2.58 10.17 -7.05
C LEU A 184 2.75 10.10 -5.53
N ALA A 185 2.12 9.11 -4.88
CA ALA A 185 2.22 8.93 -3.43
C ALA A 185 3.67 8.63 -3.00
N VAL A 186 4.34 7.77 -3.76
CA VAL A 186 5.76 7.43 -3.55
C VAL A 186 6.64 8.68 -3.62
N GLY A 187 6.49 9.49 -4.66
CA GLY A 187 7.24 10.73 -4.86
C GLY A 187 6.95 11.78 -3.79
N PHE A 188 5.70 11.93 -3.38
CA PHE A 188 5.30 12.84 -2.30
C PHE A 188 6.01 12.52 -0.99
N TYR A 189 5.88 11.28 -0.51
CA TYR A 189 6.49 10.87 0.77
C TYR A 189 8.02 10.80 0.69
N TYR A 190 8.57 10.38 -0.45
CA TYR A 190 10.01 10.41 -0.68
C TYR A 190 10.59 11.82 -0.52
N ASN A 191 10.03 12.79 -1.26
CA ASN A 191 10.52 14.17 -1.23
C ASN A 191 10.33 14.81 0.15
N LYS A 192 9.25 14.47 0.84
CA LYS A 192 8.94 14.98 2.19
C LYS A 192 9.98 14.58 3.22
N TYR A 193 10.43 13.31 3.21
CA TYR A 193 11.31 12.78 4.27
C TYR A 193 12.79 12.67 3.90
N ARG A 194 13.15 12.83 2.61
CA ARG A 194 14.54 12.75 2.15
C ARG A 194 15.52 13.64 2.92
N VAL A 195 15.13 14.89 3.20
CA VAL A 195 15.99 15.84 3.92
C VAL A 195 16.18 15.40 5.37
N LEU A 196 15.11 14.93 6.02
CA LEU A 196 15.16 14.41 7.38
C LEU A 196 16.06 13.16 7.46
N ALA A 197 15.94 12.23 6.51
CA ALA A 197 16.79 11.05 6.42
C ALA A 197 18.28 11.41 6.23
N LYS A 198 18.58 12.44 5.42
CA LYS A 198 19.95 12.96 5.27
C LYS A 198 20.51 13.51 6.58
N ARG A 199 19.72 14.31 7.31
CA ARG A 199 20.12 14.86 8.61
C ARG A 199 20.37 13.75 9.63
N LEU A 200 19.49 12.76 9.70
CA LEU A 200 19.63 11.61 10.60
C LEU A 200 20.84 10.73 10.26
N LYS A 201 21.22 10.62 8.98
CA LYS A 201 22.47 9.94 8.58
C LYS A 201 23.71 10.72 9.02
N ILE A 202 23.75 12.05 8.84
CA ILE A 202 24.88 12.88 9.31
C ILE A 202 25.10 12.69 10.81
N LEU A 203 23.99 12.60 11.56
CA LEU A 203 24.01 12.33 13.00
C LEU A 203 24.34 10.87 13.37
N GLY A 204 24.43 9.95 12.40
CA GLY A 204 24.76 8.54 12.63
C GLY A 204 23.62 7.63 13.09
N TYR A 205 22.36 8.07 12.99
CA TYR A 205 21.18 7.33 13.50
C TYR A 205 20.46 6.48 12.45
N ILE A 206 20.87 6.55 11.19
CA ILE A 206 20.34 5.73 10.10
C ILE A 206 21.49 4.96 9.45
N ASN A 207 21.29 3.65 9.29
CA ASN A 207 22.24 2.77 8.62
C ASN A 207 22.36 3.10 7.13
N GLN A 208 23.55 2.87 6.55
CA GLN A 208 23.83 3.14 5.14
C GLN A 208 22.80 2.49 4.19
N GLY A 209 22.36 1.26 4.46
CA GLY A 209 21.36 0.56 3.64
C GLY A 209 20.00 1.27 3.57
N THR A 210 19.49 1.73 4.72
CA THR A 210 18.25 2.52 4.76
C THR A 210 18.44 3.88 4.11
N TYR A 211 19.61 4.51 4.26
CA TYR A 211 19.90 5.77 3.60
C TYR A 211 20.00 5.65 2.07
N CYS A 212 20.55 4.55 1.55
CA CYS A 212 20.62 4.32 0.10
C CYS A 212 19.24 4.41 -0.56
N PHE A 213 18.18 3.91 0.10
CA PHE A 213 16.80 4.10 -0.37
C PHE A 213 16.41 5.57 -0.54
N TRP A 214 16.90 6.47 0.33
CA TRP A 214 16.60 7.92 0.32
C TRP A 214 17.58 8.75 -0.54
N GLU A 215 18.70 8.15 -0.94
CA GLU A 215 19.75 8.78 -1.74
C GLU A 215 19.60 8.44 -3.22
N GLU A 216 19.26 7.19 -3.52
CA GLU A 216 18.82 6.76 -4.83
C GLU A 216 17.60 7.58 -5.19
N LYS A 217 17.77 8.55 -6.12
CA LYS A 217 16.63 9.12 -6.82
C LYS A 217 15.75 7.94 -7.24
N LEU A 218 14.43 8.15 -7.22
CA LEU A 218 13.46 7.36 -7.98
C LEU A 218 13.77 7.37 -9.50
N ASN A 219 15.03 7.36 -9.94
CA ASN A 219 15.49 7.45 -11.32
C ASN A 219 15.23 6.18 -12.14
N ASN A 220 14.59 5.17 -11.55
CA ASN A 220 13.91 4.11 -12.30
C ASN A 220 12.40 4.40 -12.28
N PHE A 221 12.03 5.55 -12.83
CA PHE A 221 10.67 5.84 -13.31
C PHE A 221 10.46 5.11 -14.64
#